data_AF-A0A7V0YTI4-F1
#
_entry.id   AF-A0A7V0YTI4-F1
#
_cell.length_a   1.000
_cell.length_b   1.000
_cell.length_c   1.000
_cell.angle_alpha   90.00
_cell.angle_beta   90.00
_cell.angle_gamma   90.00
#
_symmetry.space_group_name_H-M   'P 1'
#
loop_
_entity.id
_entity.type
_entity.pdbx_description
1 polymer ?
#
loop_
_entity_poly.entity_id
_entity_poly.type
_entity_poly.pdbx_seq_one_letter_code
_entity_poly.pdbx_strand_id
1 'polypeptide(L)'
;MNLSNDLDDIQIPFISSVNAEFFGLSVSDDINTLPYLKEFFSGTEYVKWRGFRETPSARWITLAFNRFLLRSPYGKENRIKRYEFNEAGMFYVWGNPVWALGVLINGSFARIGWATEITGAKNGTIEDLPVREHTLKSGEKTFIPLSAYIPMQLASDLAENGIVTLTCRPNFDSAVVLTVPTAFLPTKYSDQRTTEASILFATLQYQLLVSRIAQYIRLIQDKIVPGNSPQGIEEGFTDALIRFISIKGHSAIDNIQVKVTPDKDKPNLFDIGIYIRPGREILGGMAYVELHLPMRF
;
A
#
# COMPACT_ATOMS: atom_id res chain seq x y z
N MET A 1 13.06 -14.70 -5.72
CA MET A 1 13.47 -14.22 -4.39
C MET A 1 14.34 -12.96 -4.46
N ASN A 2 14.70 -12.45 -5.65
CA ASN A 2 15.59 -11.28 -5.76
C ASN A 2 14.84 -9.95 -5.57
N LEU A 3 13.67 -9.79 -6.21
CA LEU A 3 12.96 -8.49 -6.20
C LEU A 3 12.65 -7.94 -4.80
N SER A 4 12.07 -8.74 -3.89
CA SER A 4 11.71 -8.22 -2.56
C SER A 4 12.93 -7.80 -1.74
N ASN A 5 14.04 -8.53 -1.86
CA ASN A 5 15.28 -8.18 -1.17
C ASN A 5 15.91 -6.92 -1.76
N ASP A 6 15.94 -6.80 -3.10
CA ASP A 6 16.45 -5.59 -3.77
C ASP A 6 15.64 -4.35 -3.34
N LEU A 7 14.32 -4.50 -3.17
CA LEU A 7 13.42 -3.44 -2.69
C LEU A 7 13.61 -3.12 -1.20
N ASP A 8 13.99 -4.10 -0.39
CA ASP A 8 14.33 -3.90 1.03
C ASP A 8 15.62 -3.09 1.18
N ASP A 9 16.64 -3.40 0.38
CA ASP A 9 17.93 -2.70 0.37
C ASP A 9 17.79 -1.22 -0.01
N ILE A 10 16.93 -0.92 -0.98
CA ILE A 10 16.67 0.45 -1.46
C ILE A 10 15.46 1.11 -0.77
N GLN A 11 14.72 0.37 0.05
CA GLN A 11 13.56 0.81 0.82
C GLN A 11 12.47 1.45 -0.06
N ILE A 12 12.04 0.75 -1.11
CA ILE A 12 11.03 1.21 -2.07
C ILE A 12 9.87 0.21 -2.14
N PRO A 13 8.61 0.64 -1.91
CA PRO A 13 7.46 -0.24 -2.09
C PRO A 13 7.22 -0.57 -3.56
N PHE A 14 6.87 -1.81 -3.84
CA PHE A 14 6.45 -2.30 -5.14
C PHE A 14 5.01 -2.77 -5.08
N ILE A 15 4.20 -2.27 -6.01
CA ILE A 15 2.78 -2.57 -6.11
C ILE A 15 2.55 -3.33 -7.40
N SER A 16 1.95 -4.51 -7.30
CA SER A 16 1.53 -5.33 -8.44
C SER A 16 0.12 -5.84 -8.22
N SER A 17 -0.38 -6.66 -9.13
CA SER A 17 -1.71 -7.25 -9.07
C SER A 17 -1.69 -8.76 -9.19
N VAL A 18 -2.64 -9.42 -8.54
CA VAL A 18 -2.98 -10.82 -8.79
C VAL A 18 -4.25 -10.92 -9.64
N ASN A 19 -4.38 -12.00 -10.40
CA ASN A 19 -5.57 -12.31 -11.20
C ASN A 19 -6.39 -13.43 -10.53
N ALA A 20 -7.47 -13.89 -11.19
CA ALA A 20 -8.30 -14.97 -10.67
C ALA A 20 -7.53 -16.29 -10.51
N GLU A 21 -6.55 -16.56 -11.38
CA GLU A 21 -5.76 -17.79 -11.38
C GLU A 21 -4.90 -17.93 -10.13
N PHE A 22 -4.50 -16.81 -9.50
CA PHE A 22 -3.84 -16.84 -8.20
C PHE A 22 -4.68 -17.56 -7.14
N PHE A 23 -6.00 -17.56 -7.28
CA PHE A 23 -6.95 -18.25 -6.42
C PHE A 23 -7.44 -19.59 -7.00
N GLY A 24 -6.82 -20.09 -8.06
CA GLY A 24 -7.28 -21.29 -8.77
C GLY A 24 -8.61 -21.08 -9.52
N LEU A 25 -8.98 -19.83 -9.82
CA LEU A 25 -10.24 -19.48 -10.46
C LEU A 25 -10.02 -19.03 -11.91
N SER A 26 -11.01 -19.29 -12.78
CA SER A 26 -10.99 -18.80 -14.16
C SER A 26 -11.54 -17.37 -14.29
N VAL A 27 -12.50 -17.01 -13.42
CA VAL A 27 -13.18 -15.72 -13.44
C VAL A 27 -13.08 -15.07 -12.06
N SER A 28 -12.87 -13.76 -12.02
CA SER A 28 -12.73 -13.01 -10.77
C SER A 28 -13.99 -13.06 -9.89
N ASP A 29 -15.16 -13.25 -10.48
CA ASP A 29 -16.45 -13.28 -9.77
C ASP A 29 -16.63 -14.53 -8.90
N ASP A 30 -15.97 -15.63 -9.29
CA ASP A 30 -15.95 -16.89 -8.56
C ASP A 30 -15.19 -16.78 -7.23
N ILE A 31 -14.54 -15.65 -6.94
CA ILE A 31 -13.90 -15.42 -5.63
C ILE A 31 -14.90 -15.59 -4.48
N ASN A 32 -16.18 -15.29 -4.73
CA ASN A 32 -17.25 -15.45 -3.77
C ASN A 32 -17.63 -16.92 -3.50
N THR A 33 -17.09 -17.88 -4.23
CA THR A 33 -17.35 -19.32 -4.02
C THR A 33 -16.23 -20.00 -3.26
N LEU A 34 -15.13 -19.30 -2.98
CA LEU A 34 -14.05 -19.86 -2.18
C LEU A 34 -14.54 -20.22 -0.77
N PRO A 35 -14.00 -21.30 -0.19
CA PRO A 35 -14.25 -21.64 1.20
C PRO A 35 -13.60 -20.60 2.11
N TYR A 36 -13.65 -20.83 3.43
CA TYR A 36 -13.00 -19.96 4.40
C TYR A 36 -11.53 -19.69 4.02
N LEU A 37 -11.19 -18.43 3.73
CA LEU A 37 -9.93 -18.07 3.06
C LEU A 37 -8.68 -18.46 3.86
N LYS A 38 -8.78 -18.50 5.19
CA LYS A 38 -7.67 -18.94 6.04
C LYS A 38 -7.32 -20.42 5.80
N GLU A 39 -8.32 -21.27 5.61
CA GLU A 39 -8.10 -22.68 5.26
C GLU A 39 -7.63 -22.82 3.83
N PHE A 40 -8.20 -22.05 2.90
CA PHE A 40 -7.79 -22.00 1.51
C PHE A 40 -6.29 -21.71 1.36
N PHE A 41 -5.80 -20.62 1.97
CA PHE A 41 -4.37 -20.27 1.93
C PHE A 41 -3.48 -21.21 2.76
N SER A 42 -4.04 -22.17 3.50
CA SER A 42 -3.29 -23.23 4.19
C SER A 42 -3.03 -24.45 3.29
N GLY A 43 -3.65 -24.52 2.10
CA GLY A 43 -3.44 -25.55 1.08
C GLY A 43 -1.98 -25.73 0.65
N THR A 44 -1.66 -26.89 0.06
CA THR A 44 -0.28 -27.24 -0.33
C THR A 44 0.22 -26.37 -1.48
N GLU A 45 -0.67 -25.90 -2.33
CA GLU A 45 -0.40 -24.98 -3.44
C GLU A 45 0.13 -23.61 -2.97
N TYR A 46 -0.18 -23.18 -1.74
CA TYR A 46 0.25 -21.90 -1.17
C TYR A 46 1.45 -22.01 -0.22
N VAL A 47 2.14 -23.16 -0.13
CA VAL A 47 3.30 -23.34 0.77
C VAL A 47 4.38 -22.26 0.52
N LYS A 48 4.67 -21.97 -0.75
CA LYS A 48 5.65 -20.93 -1.12
C LYS A 48 5.15 -19.52 -0.85
N TRP A 49 3.85 -19.28 -1.02
CA TRP A 49 3.22 -18.00 -0.67
C TRP A 49 3.33 -17.74 0.83
N ARG A 50 2.94 -18.70 1.68
CA ARG A 50 3.07 -18.57 3.14
C ARG A 50 4.52 -18.31 3.58
N GLY A 51 5.46 -19.11 3.09
CA GLY A 51 6.88 -18.92 3.41
C GLY A 51 7.41 -17.56 2.94
N PHE A 52 6.95 -17.05 1.80
CA PHE A 52 7.30 -15.70 1.35
C PHE A 52 6.77 -14.62 2.30
N ARG A 53 5.50 -14.70 2.74
CA ARG A 53 4.89 -13.71 3.62
C ARG A 53 5.59 -13.58 4.98
N GLU A 54 6.25 -14.63 5.45
CA GLU A 54 7.04 -14.62 6.68
C GLU A 54 8.39 -13.91 6.53
N THR A 55 8.86 -13.67 5.30
CA THR A 55 10.13 -12.97 5.07
C THR A 55 10.00 -11.48 5.37
N PRO A 56 11.00 -10.85 6.02
CA PRO A 56 10.96 -9.41 6.30
C PRO A 56 10.76 -8.57 5.03
N SER A 57 11.38 -8.97 3.92
CA SER A 57 11.34 -8.24 2.65
C SER A 57 9.97 -8.27 1.96
N ALA A 58 9.05 -9.17 2.35
CA ALA A 58 7.68 -9.18 1.85
C ALA A 58 6.90 -7.90 2.22
N ARG A 59 7.37 -7.11 3.19
CA ARG A 59 6.75 -5.81 3.54
C ARG A 59 6.80 -4.82 2.39
N TRP A 60 7.76 -4.96 1.47
CA TRP A 60 7.88 -4.06 0.32
C TRP A 60 7.03 -4.47 -0.87
N ILE A 61 6.30 -5.58 -0.80
CA ILE A 61 5.42 -6.05 -1.87
C ILE A 61 3.97 -5.84 -1.48
N THR A 62 3.20 -5.16 -2.32
CA THR A 62 1.75 -5.04 -2.20
C THR A 62 1.10 -5.64 -3.43
N LEU A 63 0.13 -6.55 -3.23
CA LEU A 63 -0.61 -7.20 -4.32
C LEU A 63 -2.07 -6.76 -4.29
N ALA A 64 -2.54 -6.23 -5.41
CA ALA A 64 -3.91 -5.75 -5.58
C ALA A 64 -4.76 -6.70 -6.44
N PHE A 65 -6.04 -6.80 -6.11
CA PHE A 65 -7.02 -7.63 -6.79
C PHE A 65 -8.28 -6.83 -7.13
N ASN A 66 -9.04 -7.41 -8.07
CA ASN A 66 -10.26 -6.91 -8.68
C ASN A 66 -10.03 -5.74 -9.63
N ARG A 67 -10.19 -6.02 -10.93
CA ARG A 67 -9.98 -5.03 -12.00
C ARG A 67 -11.16 -4.06 -12.05
N PHE A 68 -10.91 -2.84 -12.51
CA PHE A 68 -11.94 -1.81 -12.71
C PHE A 68 -12.14 -1.52 -14.20
N LEU A 69 -13.31 -1.04 -14.59
CA LEU A 69 -13.65 -0.78 -15.98
C LEU A 69 -13.01 0.54 -16.46
N LEU A 70 -12.29 0.51 -17.58
CA LEU A 70 -11.62 1.71 -18.12
C LEU A 70 -12.52 2.55 -19.04
N ARG A 71 -13.49 1.90 -19.69
CA ARG A 71 -14.45 2.56 -20.57
C ARG A 71 -15.74 1.78 -20.65
N SER A 72 -16.85 2.48 -20.85
CA SER A 72 -18.10 1.82 -21.22
C SER A 72 -17.98 1.19 -22.61
N PRO A 73 -18.60 0.02 -22.86
CA PRO A 73 -18.68 -0.55 -24.20
C PRO A 73 -19.26 0.44 -25.20
N TYR A 74 -18.75 0.43 -26.44
CA TYR A 74 -19.34 1.23 -27.51
C TYR A 74 -20.72 0.68 -27.87
N GLY A 75 -21.68 1.58 -28.08
CA GLY A 75 -23.05 1.20 -28.38
C GLY A 75 -23.96 2.41 -28.42
N LYS A 76 -25.26 2.20 -28.21
CA LYS A 76 -26.27 3.27 -28.32
C LYS A 76 -25.98 4.46 -27.39
N GLU A 77 -25.50 4.19 -26.19
CA GLU A 77 -25.19 5.19 -25.15
C GLU A 77 -23.75 5.73 -25.26
N ASN A 78 -22.84 5.01 -25.92
CA ASN A 78 -21.45 5.41 -26.17
C ASN A 78 -21.12 5.25 -27.66
N ARG A 79 -21.64 6.16 -28.49
CA ARG A 79 -21.60 6.03 -29.95
C ARG A 79 -20.28 6.50 -30.55
N ILE A 80 -19.83 5.79 -31.58
CA ILE A 80 -18.79 6.28 -32.48
C ILE A 80 -19.43 7.05 -33.66
N LYS A 81 -18.75 8.07 -34.17
CA LYS A 81 -19.28 8.94 -35.25
C LYS A 81 -19.22 8.33 -36.65
N ARG A 82 -18.34 7.36 -36.89
CA ARG A 82 -17.92 6.95 -38.25
C ARG A 82 -18.80 5.86 -38.87
N TYR A 83 -19.36 4.97 -38.07
CA TYR A 83 -20.25 3.89 -38.49
C TYR A 83 -21.03 3.36 -37.30
N GLU A 84 -22.11 2.62 -37.54
CA GLU A 84 -22.86 1.97 -36.47
C GLU A 84 -22.05 0.78 -35.92
N PHE A 85 -21.66 0.86 -34.65
CA PHE A 85 -20.86 -0.15 -33.96
C PHE A 85 -21.45 -0.41 -32.58
N ASN A 86 -21.57 -1.68 -32.25
CA ASN A 86 -22.13 -2.13 -30.97
C ASN A 86 -21.26 -3.27 -30.42
N GLU A 87 -20.62 -3.03 -29.28
CA GLU A 87 -19.82 -4.02 -28.56
C GLU A 87 -20.69 -4.95 -27.69
N ALA A 88 -22.02 -4.92 -27.81
CA ALA A 88 -22.91 -5.80 -27.06
C ALA A 88 -22.48 -7.27 -27.17
N GLY A 89 -22.12 -7.88 -26.03
CA GLY A 89 -21.61 -9.25 -25.94
C GLY A 89 -20.09 -9.40 -26.08
N MET A 90 -19.34 -8.32 -26.25
CA MET A 90 -17.86 -8.35 -26.29
C MET A 90 -17.24 -8.25 -24.88
N PHE A 91 -15.92 -8.47 -24.82
CA PHE A 91 -15.12 -8.35 -23.61
C PHE A 91 -15.02 -6.89 -23.13
N TYR A 92 -15.14 -6.69 -21.81
CA TYR A 92 -14.86 -5.41 -21.17
C TYR A 92 -13.37 -5.06 -21.21
N VAL A 93 -13.06 -3.76 -21.29
CA VAL A 93 -11.68 -3.25 -21.19
C VAL A 93 -11.35 -3.00 -19.72
N TRP A 94 -10.65 -3.97 -19.14
CA TRP A 94 -10.29 -3.98 -17.73
C TRP A 94 -8.96 -3.23 -17.46
N GLY A 95 -8.99 -2.34 -16.49
CA GLY A 95 -7.83 -1.69 -15.90
C GLY A 95 -7.24 -2.50 -14.77
N ASN A 96 -5.90 -2.49 -14.68
CA ASN A 96 -5.19 -3.12 -13.58
C ASN A 96 -5.41 -2.33 -12.27
N PRO A 97 -5.83 -2.97 -11.16
CA PRO A 97 -6.09 -2.28 -9.89
C PRO A 97 -4.90 -1.47 -9.33
N VAL A 98 -3.66 -1.75 -9.74
CA VAL A 98 -2.50 -0.94 -9.34
C VAL A 98 -2.65 0.54 -9.71
N TRP A 99 -3.33 0.83 -10.82
CA TRP A 99 -3.54 2.22 -11.25
C TRP A 99 -4.52 2.96 -10.34
N ALA A 100 -5.52 2.24 -9.79
CA ALA A 100 -6.42 2.80 -8.79
C ALA A 100 -5.65 3.17 -7.52
N LEU A 101 -4.74 2.30 -7.05
CA LEU A 101 -3.84 2.63 -5.92
C LEU A 101 -2.92 3.81 -6.25
N GLY A 102 -2.37 3.89 -7.46
CA GLY A 102 -1.55 5.00 -7.91
C GLY A 102 -2.29 6.36 -7.85
N VAL A 103 -3.57 6.39 -8.25
CA VAL A 103 -4.42 7.59 -8.12
C VAL A 103 -4.57 7.99 -6.65
N LEU A 104 -4.86 7.05 -5.76
CA LEU A 104 -5.01 7.32 -4.32
C LEU A 104 -3.70 7.85 -3.70
N ILE A 105 -2.57 7.21 -3.99
CA ILE A 105 -1.23 7.59 -3.53
C ILE A 105 -0.89 9.02 -3.95
N ASN A 106 -1.05 9.32 -5.24
CA ASN A 106 -0.74 10.65 -5.78
C ASN A 106 -1.71 11.72 -5.25
N GLY A 107 -2.99 11.39 -5.13
CA GLY A 107 -3.99 12.28 -4.56
C GLY A 107 -3.70 12.62 -3.09
N SER A 108 -3.35 11.61 -2.29
CA SER A 108 -2.92 11.81 -0.89
C SER A 108 -1.68 12.70 -0.82
N PHE A 109 -0.65 12.39 -1.62
CA PHE A 109 0.58 13.16 -1.67
C PHE A 109 0.33 14.63 -2.07
N ALA A 110 -0.51 14.87 -3.07
CA ALA A 110 -0.83 16.23 -3.51
C ALA A 110 -1.56 17.05 -2.43
N ARG A 111 -2.47 16.42 -1.67
CA ARG A 111 -3.24 17.08 -0.61
C ARG A 111 -2.39 17.38 0.62
N ILE A 112 -1.72 16.37 1.17
CA ILE A 112 -1.10 16.45 2.50
C ILE A 112 0.43 16.31 2.49
N GLY A 113 1.07 16.16 1.33
CA GLY A 113 2.53 15.98 1.24
C GLY A 113 3.03 14.59 1.66
N TRP A 114 2.12 13.69 2.02
CA TRP A 114 2.37 12.30 2.41
C TRP A 114 1.39 11.37 1.69
N ALA A 115 1.83 10.17 1.35
CA ALA A 115 1.04 9.19 0.59
C ALA A 115 0.35 8.16 1.51
N THR A 116 -0.24 8.63 2.60
CA THR A 116 -0.75 7.79 3.70
C THR A 116 -2.27 7.81 3.84
N GLU A 117 -2.94 8.81 3.28
CA GLU A 117 -4.41 8.88 3.22
C GLU A 117 -4.93 8.20 1.95
N ILE A 118 -4.88 6.87 1.93
CA ILE A 118 -5.21 6.05 0.74
C ILE A 118 -6.24 4.94 1.01
N THR A 119 -6.91 4.96 2.17
CA THR A 119 -7.87 3.93 2.59
C THR A 119 -9.17 4.50 3.13
N GLY A 120 -10.18 3.64 3.18
CA GLY A 120 -11.50 3.95 3.74
C GLY A 120 -12.37 4.81 2.81
N ALA A 121 -13.62 5.02 3.18
CA ALA A 121 -14.60 5.70 2.32
C ALA A 121 -14.25 7.15 1.96
N LYS A 122 -13.50 7.84 2.82
CA LYS A 122 -13.13 9.25 2.62
C LYS A 122 -11.93 9.41 1.67
N ASN A 123 -10.90 8.58 1.86
CA ASN A 123 -9.58 8.79 1.26
C ASN A 123 -9.13 7.64 0.35
N GLY A 124 -9.83 6.50 0.38
CA GLY A 124 -9.57 5.31 -0.44
C GLY A 124 -10.60 5.08 -1.53
N THR A 125 -11.37 6.10 -1.91
CA THR A 125 -12.42 6.02 -2.94
C THR A 125 -11.91 6.57 -4.27
N ILE A 126 -12.10 5.80 -5.35
CA ILE A 126 -11.95 6.24 -6.73
C ILE A 126 -13.37 6.44 -7.30
N GLU A 127 -13.66 7.66 -7.74
CA GLU A 127 -14.97 8.08 -8.25
C GLU A 127 -14.96 8.14 -9.78
N ASP A 128 -16.14 8.37 -10.38
CA ASP A 128 -16.34 8.58 -11.82
C ASP A 128 -15.83 7.41 -12.69
N LEU A 129 -16.12 6.18 -12.24
CA LEU A 129 -15.78 4.97 -12.98
C LEU A 129 -16.93 4.55 -13.91
N PRO A 130 -16.63 4.13 -15.15
CA PRO A 130 -17.60 3.45 -16.00
C PRO A 130 -18.23 2.24 -15.30
N VAL A 131 -19.54 2.06 -15.46
CA VAL A 131 -20.29 0.96 -14.85
C VAL A 131 -20.78 -0.03 -15.89
N ARG A 132 -21.00 -1.27 -15.46
CA ARG A 132 -21.61 -2.35 -16.25
C ARG A 132 -22.71 -3.06 -15.46
N GLU A 133 -23.65 -3.68 -16.16
CA GLU A 133 -24.62 -4.56 -15.54
C GLU A 133 -23.90 -5.78 -14.91
N HIS A 134 -24.36 -6.17 -13.73
CA HIS A 134 -23.93 -7.34 -12.99
C HIS A 134 -25.13 -7.96 -12.27
N THR A 135 -25.19 -9.29 -12.27
CA THR A 135 -26.24 -10.02 -11.57
C THR A 135 -25.67 -10.55 -10.26
N LEU A 136 -26.25 -10.11 -9.14
CA LEU A 136 -25.88 -10.60 -7.81
C LEU A 136 -26.28 -12.07 -7.67
N LYS A 137 -25.72 -12.75 -6.65
CA LYS A 137 -26.11 -14.13 -6.30
C LYS A 137 -27.61 -14.28 -5.98
N SER A 138 -28.28 -13.21 -5.55
CA SER A 138 -29.73 -13.16 -5.34
C SER A 138 -30.55 -13.19 -6.64
N GLY A 139 -29.91 -13.01 -7.81
CA GLY A 139 -30.56 -12.82 -9.10
C GLY A 139 -30.89 -11.35 -9.41
N GLU A 140 -30.69 -10.43 -8.47
CA GLU A 140 -30.92 -9.00 -8.68
C GLU A 140 -29.87 -8.41 -9.64
N LYS A 141 -30.34 -7.59 -10.59
CA LYS A 141 -29.48 -6.83 -11.50
C LYS A 141 -29.07 -5.51 -10.88
N THR A 142 -27.77 -5.21 -10.93
CA THR A 142 -27.18 -3.97 -10.43
C THR A 142 -26.12 -3.46 -11.41
N PHE A 143 -25.66 -2.23 -11.23
CA PHE A 143 -24.52 -1.68 -11.93
C PHE A 143 -23.30 -1.58 -11.02
N ILE A 144 -22.15 -2.08 -11.49
CA ILE A 144 -20.87 -1.99 -10.78
C ILE A 144 -19.73 -1.61 -11.73
N PRO A 145 -18.66 -0.96 -11.24
CA PRO A 145 -17.49 -0.61 -12.05
C PRO A 145 -16.39 -1.69 -12.06
N LEU A 146 -16.57 -2.80 -11.34
CA LEU A 146 -15.53 -3.79 -11.08
C LEU A 146 -15.75 -5.12 -11.83
N SER A 147 -14.69 -5.92 -11.96
CA SER A 147 -14.73 -7.24 -12.57
C SER A 147 -15.50 -8.27 -11.74
N ALA A 148 -15.52 -8.10 -10.42
CA ALA A 148 -16.28 -8.90 -9.48
C ALA A 148 -16.94 -8.00 -8.42
N TYR A 149 -18.13 -8.37 -7.97
CA TYR A 149 -18.69 -7.80 -6.74
C TYR A 149 -18.13 -8.58 -5.54
N ILE A 150 -17.35 -7.90 -4.69
CA ILE A 150 -16.69 -8.50 -3.53
C ILE A 150 -17.25 -7.83 -2.26
N PRO A 151 -17.97 -8.58 -1.40
CA PRO A 151 -18.45 -8.06 -0.13
C PRO A 151 -17.32 -7.60 0.79
N MET A 152 -17.62 -6.63 1.65
CA MET A 152 -16.66 -6.05 2.60
C MET A 152 -15.96 -7.09 3.48
N GLN A 153 -16.71 -8.09 3.97
CA GLN A 153 -16.14 -9.16 4.79
C GLN A 153 -15.09 -9.98 4.02
N LEU A 154 -15.41 -10.38 2.78
CA LEU A 154 -14.46 -11.13 1.95
C LEU A 154 -13.23 -10.30 1.61
N ALA A 155 -13.39 -9.00 1.38
CA ALA A 155 -12.26 -8.08 1.19
C ALA A 155 -11.39 -7.96 2.45
N SER A 156 -11.98 -7.99 3.64
CA SER A 156 -11.23 -8.04 4.91
C SER A 156 -10.45 -9.34 5.06
N ASP A 157 -11.08 -10.47 4.76
CA ASP A 157 -10.44 -11.80 4.82
C ASP A 157 -9.27 -11.91 3.81
N LEU A 158 -9.41 -11.32 2.62
CA LEU A 158 -8.33 -11.18 1.64
C LEU A 158 -7.21 -10.28 2.16
N ALA A 159 -7.56 -9.20 2.86
CA ALA A 159 -6.58 -8.29 3.43
C ALA A 159 -5.75 -8.93 4.55
N GLU A 160 -6.35 -9.77 5.40
CA GLU A 160 -5.62 -10.59 6.38
C GLU A 160 -4.62 -11.54 5.69
N ASN A 161 -4.85 -11.83 4.42
CA ASN A 161 -3.97 -12.64 3.57
C ASN A 161 -3.02 -11.83 2.68
N GLY A 162 -2.87 -10.53 2.94
CA GLY A 162 -1.91 -9.66 2.25
C GLY A 162 -2.35 -9.23 0.84
N ILE A 163 -3.64 -9.35 0.53
CA ILE A 163 -4.20 -8.96 -0.77
C ILE A 163 -5.09 -7.74 -0.62
N VAL A 164 -4.69 -6.64 -1.25
CA VAL A 164 -5.50 -5.43 -1.39
C VAL A 164 -6.63 -5.69 -2.37
N THR A 165 -7.86 -5.33 -2.04
CA THR A 165 -9.02 -5.63 -2.90
C THR A 165 -9.83 -4.37 -3.17
N LEU A 166 -10.06 -4.06 -4.46
CA LEU A 166 -11.04 -3.05 -4.83
C LEU A 166 -12.45 -3.60 -4.55
N THR A 167 -13.25 -2.83 -3.81
CA THR A 167 -14.66 -3.12 -3.52
C THR A 167 -15.54 -2.02 -4.11
N CYS A 168 -16.83 -2.25 -4.28
CA CYS A 168 -17.76 -1.21 -4.72
C CYS A 168 -19.11 -1.40 -4.04
N ARG A 169 -19.91 -0.33 -4.04
CA ARG A 169 -21.32 -0.42 -3.63
C ARG A 169 -22.16 -0.71 -4.89
N PRO A 170 -23.17 -1.59 -4.80
CA PRO A 170 -24.11 -1.80 -5.91
C PRO A 170 -24.78 -0.49 -6.31
N ASN A 171 -24.92 -0.23 -7.62
CA ASN A 171 -25.50 0.98 -8.20
C ASN A 171 -24.73 2.28 -7.90
N PHE A 172 -23.41 2.19 -7.71
CA PHE A 172 -22.50 3.33 -7.64
C PHE A 172 -21.38 3.20 -8.67
N ASP A 173 -20.90 4.33 -9.15
CA ASP A 173 -19.79 4.51 -10.10
C ASP A 173 -18.44 4.68 -9.40
N SER A 174 -18.29 4.13 -8.19
CA SER A 174 -17.09 4.28 -7.37
C SER A 174 -16.52 2.95 -6.90
N ALA A 175 -15.20 2.86 -6.83
CA ALA A 175 -14.47 1.78 -6.18
C ALA A 175 -13.84 2.27 -4.87
N VAL A 176 -13.74 1.40 -3.88
CA VAL A 176 -13.24 1.71 -2.54
C VAL A 176 -12.20 0.68 -2.11
N VAL A 177 -11.10 1.18 -1.57
CA VAL A 177 -10.05 0.40 -0.92
C VAL A 177 -10.16 0.58 0.58
N LEU A 178 -10.52 -0.49 1.29
CA LEU A 178 -10.77 -0.43 2.74
C LEU A 178 -9.47 -0.45 3.53
N THR A 179 -8.55 -1.33 3.15
CA THR A 179 -7.22 -1.50 3.74
C THR A 179 -6.22 -1.80 2.62
N VAL A 180 -4.94 -1.47 2.85
CA VAL A 180 -3.85 -1.73 1.89
C VAL A 180 -2.71 -2.51 2.56
N PRO A 181 -2.93 -3.78 2.92
CA PRO A 181 -1.86 -4.61 3.45
C PRO A 181 -0.76 -4.85 2.42
N THR A 182 0.43 -5.12 2.92
CA THR A 182 1.55 -5.70 2.17
C THR A 182 1.43 -7.21 2.20
N ALA A 183 2.27 -7.92 1.45
CA ALA A 183 2.32 -9.38 1.50
C ALA A 183 2.79 -9.89 2.87
N PHE A 184 3.54 -9.09 3.64
CA PHE A 184 4.08 -9.49 4.93
C PHE A 184 3.00 -9.98 5.90
N LEU A 185 3.28 -11.09 6.57
CA LEU A 185 2.44 -11.62 7.64
C LEU A 185 2.86 -10.96 8.97
N PRO A 186 2.06 -10.06 9.54
CA PRO A 186 2.41 -9.42 10.81
C PRO A 186 2.47 -10.44 11.94
N THR A 187 3.52 -10.34 12.75
CA THR A 187 3.69 -11.16 13.95
C THR A 187 2.66 -10.78 15.00
N LYS A 188 2.03 -11.79 15.61
CA LYS A 188 1.16 -11.61 16.77
C LYS A 188 1.98 -11.73 18.05
N TYR A 189 1.79 -10.79 18.96
CA TYR A 189 2.46 -10.74 20.25
C TYR A 189 1.44 -10.98 21.37
N SER A 190 1.92 -11.23 22.58
CA SER A 190 1.06 -11.33 23.78
C SER A 190 0.41 -9.98 24.13
N ASP A 191 1.12 -8.89 23.87
CA ASP A 191 0.62 -7.53 24.05
C ASP A 191 -0.15 -7.05 22.81
N GLN A 192 -1.35 -6.51 23.07
CA GLN A 192 -2.24 -6.03 22.02
C GLN A 192 -1.63 -4.83 21.26
N ARG A 193 -1.01 -3.88 21.97
CA ARG A 193 -0.45 -2.67 21.33
C ARG A 193 0.70 -3.02 20.38
N THR A 194 1.53 -3.98 20.76
CA THR A 194 2.64 -4.48 19.94
C THR A 194 2.13 -5.21 18.70
N THR A 195 1.03 -5.97 18.86
CA THR A 195 0.34 -6.60 17.72
C THR A 195 -0.26 -5.56 16.76
N GLU A 196 -0.89 -4.51 17.28
CA GLU A 196 -1.42 -3.41 16.47
C GLU A 196 -0.32 -2.66 15.71
N ALA A 197 0.83 -2.41 16.34
CA ALA A 197 2.00 -1.84 15.67
C ALA A 197 2.55 -2.76 14.57
N SER A 198 2.66 -4.06 14.84
CA SER A 198 3.08 -5.06 13.86
C SER A 198 2.17 -5.09 12.62
N ILE A 199 0.85 -5.02 12.84
CA ILE A 199 -0.14 -4.91 11.75
C ILE A 199 0.08 -3.63 10.95
N LEU A 200 0.29 -2.50 11.62
CA LEU A 200 0.55 -1.22 10.96
C LEU A 200 1.83 -1.27 10.11
N PHE A 201 2.88 -1.93 10.58
CA PHE A 201 4.13 -2.13 9.82
C PHE A 201 3.93 -2.98 8.57
N ALA A 202 2.93 -3.85 8.57
CA ALA A 202 2.55 -4.64 7.42
C ALA A 202 1.64 -3.90 6.42
N THR A 203 1.52 -2.57 6.50
CA THR A 203 0.68 -1.76 5.59
C THR A 203 1.48 -0.95 4.58
N LEU A 204 0.92 -0.74 3.38
CA LEU A 204 1.54 0.09 2.35
C LEU A 204 1.71 1.55 2.80
N GLN A 205 0.78 2.10 3.59
CA GLN A 205 0.91 3.46 4.11
C GLN A 205 2.19 3.63 4.94
N TYR A 206 2.47 2.66 5.81
CA TYR A 206 3.69 2.68 6.61
C TYR A 206 4.94 2.58 5.71
N GLN A 207 4.94 1.68 4.72
CA GLN A 207 6.10 1.52 3.84
C GLN A 207 6.35 2.74 2.94
N LEU A 208 5.29 3.43 2.48
CA LEU A 208 5.41 4.69 1.74
C LEU A 208 6.00 5.81 2.61
N LEU A 209 5.60 5.89 3.88
CA LEU A 209 6.16 6.82 4.86
C LEU A 209 7.66 6.54 5.09
N VAL A 210 8.00 5.28 5.41
CA VAL A 210 9.38 4.85 5.66
C VAL A 210 10.26 5.12 4.43
N SER A 211 9.79 4.71 3.25
CA SER A 211 10.49 4.94 1.98
C SER A 211 10.79 6.41 1.76
N ARG A 212 9.79 7.27 1.92
CA ARG A 212 9.95 8.70 1.71
C ARG A 212 10.96 9.34 2.68
N ILE A 213 10.95 8.92 3.95
CA ILE A 213 11.93 9.37 4.95
C ILE A 213 13.33 8.87 4.59
N ALA A 214 13.48 7.58 4.27
CA ALA A 214 14.76 6.99 3.90
C ALA A 214 15.39 7.65 2.66
N GLN A 215 14.59 7.90 1.63
CA GLN A 215 15.03 8.59 0.42
C GLN A 215 15.46 10.04 0.71
N TYR A 216 14.73 10.74 1.59
CA TYR A 216 15.12 12.08 2.01
C TYR A 216 16.45 12.07 2.78
N ILE A 217 16.63 11.14 3.71
CA ILE A 217 17.89 10.98 4.48
C ILE A 217 19.08 10.74 3.54
N ARG A 218 18.95 9.81 2.58
CA ARG A 218 19.99 9.54 1.57
C ARG A 218 20.31 10.78 0.73
N LEU A 219 19.32 11.62 0.43
CA LEU A 219 19.52 12.86 -0.35
C LEU A 219 20.27 13.96 0.43
N ILE A 220 20.09 14.02 1.75
CA ILE A 220 20.68 15.07 2.59
C ILE A 220 21.99 14.65 3.26
N GLN A 221 22.35 13.36 3.23
CA GLN A 221 23.52 12.83 3.94
C GLN A 221 24.79 13.64 3.62
N ASP A 222 25.02 13.98 2.34
CA ASP A 222 26.22 14.71 1.88
C ASP A 222 26.18 16.20 2.26
N LYS A 223 25.01 16.72 2.65
CA LYS A 223 24.77 18.12 3.01
C LYS A 223 24.87 18.37 4.52
N ILE A 224 24.70 17.33 5.34
CA ILE A 224 24.86 17.40 6.80
C ILE A 224 26.35 17.24 7.10
N VAL A 225 27.16 18.21 6.64
CA VAL A 225 28.59 18.28 6.99
C VAL A 225 28.99 19.75 7.13
N PRO A 226 29.01 20.25 8.37
CA PRO A 226 30.30 20.70 8.88
C PRO A 226 30.53 20.23 10.32
N GLY A 227 31.49 19.31 10.53
CA GLY A 227 32.13 19.14 11.84
C GLY A 227 32.41 17.71 12.35
N ASN A 228 31.98 16.63 11.68
CA ASN A 228 32.23 15.20 11.99
C ASN A 228 32.06 14.75 13.47
N SER A 229 31.50 15.59 14.35
CA SER A 229 31.16 15.19 15.71
C SER A 229 29.83 14.45 15.68
N PRO A 230 29.66 13.35 16.45
CA PRO A 230 28.37 12.66 16.55
C PRO A 230 27.20 13.61 16.86
N GLN A 231 27.43 14.58 17.75
CA GLN A 231 26.44 15.59 18.12
C GLN A 231 26.05 16.49 16.94
N GLY A 232 27.01 16.96 16.13
CA GLY A 232 26.70 17.79 14.96
C GLY A 232 25.91 17.04 13.90
N ILE A 233 26.18 15.73 13.75
CA ILE A 233 25.42 14.85 12.86
C ILE A 233 23.99 14.68 13.39
N GLU A 234 23.81 14.42 14.69
CA GLU A 234 22.49 14.32 15.34
C GLU A 234 21.66 15.60 15.14
N GLU A 235 22.24 16.76 15.43
CA GLU A 235 21.58 18.08 15.28
C GLU A 235 21.20 18.33 13.82
N GLY A 236 22.12 18.09 12.87
CA GLY A 236 21.88 18.30 11.46
C GLY A 236 20.75 17.42 10.87
N PHE A 237 20.72 16.14 11.23
CA PHE A 237 19.62 15.25 10.82
C PHE A 237 18.31 15.63 11.49
N THR A 238 18.33 15.94 12.79
CA THR A 238 17.14 16.34 13.54
C THR A 238 16.50 17.57 12.89
N ASP A 239 17.27 18.62 12.65
CA ASP A 239 16.82 19.85 12.01
C ASP A 239 16.26 19.61 10.60
N ALA A 240 16.94 18.80 9.80
CA ALA A 240 16.51 18.49 8.45
C ALA A 240 15.22 17.66 8.43
N LEU A 241 15.07 16.71 9.35
CA LEU A 241 13.88 15.88 9.48
C LEU A 241 12.69 16.69 10.01
N ILE A 242 12.90 17.60 10.97
CA ILE A 242 11.84 18.52 11.45
C ILE A 242 11.27 19.30 10.27
N ARG A 243 12.13 19.93 9.46
CA ARG A 243 11.68 20.68 8.27
C ARG A 243 10.95 19.81 7.26
N PHE A 244 11.40 18.57 7.06
CA PHE A 244 10.80 17.64 6.11
C PHE A 244 9.44 17.11 6.56
N ILE A 245 9.31 16.76 7.84
CA ILE A 245 8.04 16.27 8.39
C ILE A 245 7.02 17.40 8.42
N SER A 246 7.44 18.63 8.72
CA SER A 246 6.57 19.81 8.75
C SER A 246 6.12 20.34 7.38
N ILE A 247 6.42 19.64 6.28
CA ILE A 247 5.84 19.93 4.96
C ILE A 247 4.31 20.02 5.09
N LYS A 248 3.69 21.01 4.44
CA LYS A 248 2.24 21.27 4.49
C LYS A 248 1.68 21.57 5.90
N GLY A 249 2.54 21.95 6.85
CA GLY A 249 2.12 22.46 8.17
C GLY A 249 1.91 21.37 9.23
N HIS A 250 2.39 20.15 8.99
CA HIS A 250 2.32 19.06 9.98
C HIS A 250 3.26 19.29 11.17
N SER A 251 2.91 18.78 12.34
CA SER A 251 3.72 18.97 13.55
C SER A 251 4.81 17.91 13.67
N ALA A 252 6.07 18.35 13.76
CA ALA A 252 7.24 17.46 13.79
C ALA A 252 8.01 17.49 15.13
N ILE A 253 7.84 18.52 15.96
CA ILE A 253 8.83 18.91 16.97
C ILE A 253 8.94 17.92 18.14
N ASP A 254 7.84 17.30 18.58
CA ASP A 254 7.86 16.36 19.73
C ASP A 254 8.09 14.89 19.32
N ASN A 255 8.43 14.67 18.05
CA ASN A 255 8.19 13.40 17.37
C ASN A 255 9.43 12.83 16.68
N ILE A 256 10.63 13.38 16.90
CA ILE A 256 11.85 12.95 16.22
C ILE A 256 12.99 12.83 17.23
N GLN A 257 13.66 11.68 17.23
CA GLN A 257 14.89 11.45 17.95
C GLN A 257 15.91 10.81 16.99
N VAL A 258 17.08 11.44 16.89
CA VAL A 258 18.21 10.91 16.13
C VAL A 258 19.31 10.54 17.11
N LYS A 259 19.89 9.36 16.95
CA LYS A 259 21.01 8.87 17.74
C LYS A 259 22.12 8.40 16.81
N VAL A 260 23.33 8.93 17.01
CA VAL A 260 24.50 8.59 16.20
C VAL A 260 25.48 7.78 17.06
N THR A 261 25.73 6.54 16.66
CA THR A 261 26.66 5.65 17.34
C THR A 261 27.88 5.40 16.45
N PRO A 262 29.09 5.83 16.85
CA PRO A 262 30.32 5.51 16.11
C PRO A 262 30.59 4.00 16.12
N ASP A 263 31.00 3.45 14.98
CA ASP A 263 31.50 2.08 14.89
C ASP A 263 32.87 2.00 15.59
N LYS A 264 33.02 1.05 16.52
CA LYS A 264 34.23 0.89 17.33
C LYS A 264 35.45 0.44 16.51
N ASP A 265 35.21 -0.26 15.42
CA ASP A 265 36.24 -0.87 14.57
C ASP A 265 36.52 -0.01 13.32
N LYS A 266 35.61 0.89 12.95
CA LYS A 266 35.71 1.73 11.73
C LYS A 266 35.48 3.21 12.07
N PRO A 267 36.54 4.02 12.23
CA PRO A 267 36.45 5.40 12.75
C PRO A 267 35.66 6.39 11.88
N ASN A 268 35.31 6.03 10.65
CA ASN A 268 34.51 6.86 9.73
C ASN A 268 33.12 6.25 9.45
N LEU A 269 32.74 5.18 10.15
CA LEU A 269 31.44 4.56 10.00
C LEU A 269 30.59 4.88 11.24
N PHE A 270 29.39 5.38 11.00
CA PHE A 270 28.43 5.72 12.04
C PHE A 270 27.13 4.99 11.77
N ASP A 271 26.54 4.43 12.82
CA ASP A 271 25.18 3.92 12.80
C ASP A 271 24.23 5.03 13.25
N ILE A 272 23.34 5.42 12.35
CA ILE A 272 22.36 6.48 12.61
C ILE A 272 21.01 5.82 12.88
N GLY A 273 20.62 5.80 14.15
CA GLY A 273 19.30 5.38 14.61
C GLY A 273 18.32 6.56 14.60
N ILE A 274 17.27 6.47 13.79
CA ILE A 274 16.25 7.52 13.64
C ILE A 274 14.92 6.95 14.11
N TYR A 275 14.34 7.62 15.11
CA TYR A 275 13.06 7.29 15.72
C TYR A 275 12.11 8.45 15.44
N ILE A 276 11.05 8.17 14.69
CA ILE A 276 10.05 9.17 14.32
C ILE A 276 8.68 8.68 14.76
N ARG A 277 7.90 9.54 15.40
CA ARG A 277 6.49 9.30 15.69
C ARG A 277 5.64 10.23 14.83
N PRO A 278 5.16 9.82 13.65
CA PRO A 278 4.39 10.70 12.79
C PRO A 278 3.15 11.26 13.49
N GLY A 279 2.81 12.50 13.16
CA GLY A 279 1.55 13.11 13.58
C GLY A 279 0.34 12.27 13.18
N ARG A 280 -0.78 12.48 13.87
CA ARG A 280 -2.04 11.75 13.62
C ARG A 280 -2.54 11.93 12.18
N GLU A 281 -2.28 13.11 11.64
CA GLU A 281 -2.56 13.53 10.28
C GLU A 281 -1.72 12.83 9.22
N ILE A 282 -0.56 12.25 9.59
CA ILE A 282 0.29 11.49 8.68
C ILE A 282 -0.04 9.99 8.77
N LEU A 283 -0.07 9.39 9.96
CA LEU A 283 -0.31 7.94 10.08
C LEU A 283 -1.06 7.55 11.36
N GLY A 284 -2.11 8.29 11.70
CA GLY A 284 -3.07 7.91 12.74
C GLY A 284 -2.54 7.96 14.19
N GLY A 285 -1.29 8.36 14.42
CA GLY A 285 -0.73 8.70 15.75
C GLY A 285 -0.23 7.51 16.60
N MET A 286 -0.41 6.27 16.11
CA MET A 286 0.13 5.04 16.72
C MET A 286 1.41 4.54 16.06
N ALA A 287 1.75 5.09 14.89
CA ALA A 287 2.97 4.72 14.19
C ALA A 287 4.22 5.23 14.90
N TYR A 288 5.27 4.42 14.90
CA TYR A 288 6.64 4.89 15.01
C TYR A 288 7.44 4.30 13.85
N VAL A 289 8.39 5.06 13.33
CA VAL A 289 9.35 4.65 12.32
C VAL A 289 10.69 4.54 13.03
N GLU A 290 11.28 3.36 12.94
CA GLU A 290 12.65 3.11 13.38
C GLU A 290 13.49 2.77 12.15
N LEU A 291 14.54 3.55 11.91
CA LEU A 291 15.48 3.37 10.82
C LEU A 291 16.89 3.33 11.38
N HIS A 292 17.66 2.30 11.01
CA HIS A 292 19.09 2.20 11.28
C HIS A 292 19.83 2.23 9.96
N LEU A 293 20.66 3.25 9.77
CA LEU A 293 21.35 3.50 8.52
C LEU A 293 22.85 3.62 8.79
N PRO A 294 23.66 2.63 8.38
CA PRO A 294 25.11 2.75 8.45
C PRO A 294 25.57 3.75 7.38
N MET A 295 26.22 4.83 7.80
CA MET A 295 26.70 5.89 6.92
C MET A 295 28.17 6.19 7.16
N ARG A 296 28.89 6.54 6.08
CA ARG A 296 30.28 6.97 6.14
C ARG A 296 30.35 8.49 6.03
N PHE A 297 31.08 9.11 6.95
CA PHE A 297 31.35 10.55 7.00
C PHE A 297 32.85 10.82 7.04
#